data_AF-A0A0X3XWA5-F1
#
_entry.id   AF-A0A0X3XWA5-F1
#
_cell.length_a   1.000
_cell.length_b   1.000
_cell.length_c   1.000
_cell.angle_alpha   90.00
_cell.angle_beta   90.00
_cell.angle_gamma   90.00
#
_symmetry.space_group_name_H-M   'P 1'
#
loop_
_entity.id
_entity.type
_entity.pdbx_description
1 polymer ?
#
loop_
_entity_poly.entity_id
_entity_poly.type
_entity_poly.pdbx_seq_one_letter_code
_entity_poly.pdbx_strand_id
1 'polypeptide(L)'
;MTAKTYWLEHAWLDTHVEPGVALDVADGRVTAVRTDVPTPPPGAEVLRGLTLPGLANAHSHAFHRALRGTVQVGSGTFWTWREVMYTIAERLTPETYHALARAVYAEMALAGVTAVGEFHYVHHAPGGTPYADPNAMGEALIEAAAEAGIRITLLDTAYLSSGFGRPPTAHQLRFSDGDADAWAERCSLLKEHDHARIGAAVHSVRAVPADQLATVARWAEERRAPLHVHLSEQTAENDACREAHGCTPTQLLALHGVLGPRTTGVHNTHLTPEDISLIGGSGTGTCMCPTTERDLADGIGPAAALQNEGSPLSLGSDSHAVIDLLEEARALELNERLRTRTRGHWTASALLRAASADGHAALGWDGAGTLEPGALADFTTVALDSVRTAGPLPRLGAETAVFAASAADVSHTVVAGRHVVRDGVHTLVPDVPRALADAVAALRG
;
A
#
# COMPACT_ATOMS: atom_id res chain seq x y z
N MET A 1 6.18 -5.79 26.36
CA MET A 1 6.24 -7.21 25.93
C MET A 1 7.52 -7.83 26.45
N THR A 2 7.56 -9.12 26.78
CA THR A 2 8.82 -9.77 27.20
C THR A 2 9.84 -9.74 26.08
N ALA A 3 11.10 -9.45 26.41
CA ALA A 3 12.20 -9.52 25.45
C ALA A 3 12.25 -10.91 24.79
N LYS A 4 12.45 -10.94 23.47
CA LYS A 4 12.53 -12.15 22.66
C LYS A 4 13.71 -12.04 21.70
N THR A 5 14.40 -13.15 21.49
CA THR A 5 15.42 -13.27 20.45
C THR A 5 14.87 -14.11 19.31
N TYR A 6 15.02 -13.62 18.09
CA TYR A 6 14.82 -14.37 16.86
C TYR A 6 16.18 -14.74 16.28
N TRP A 7 16.34 -15.99 15.84
CA TRP A 7 17.49 -16.40 15.03
C TRP A 7 17.03 -16.55 13.58
N LEU A 8 17.67 -15.81 12.70
CA LEU A 8 17.38 -15.72 11.28
C LEU A 8 18.41 -16.57 10.54
N GLU A 9 17.96 -17.59 9.80
CA GLU A 9 18.86 -18.41 8.98
C GLU A 9 19.60 -17.55 7.95
N HIS A 10 18.85 -16.69 7.27
CA HIS A 10 19.36 -15.60 6.47
C HIS A 10 18.57 -14.32 6.78
N ALA A 11 19.25 -13.17 6.83
CA ALA A 11 18.64 -11.86 6.96
C ALA A 11 19.12 -10.95 5.83
N TRP A 12 18.22 -10.20 5.21
CA TRP A 12 18.59 -9.14 4.30
C TRP A 12 18.82 -7.85 5.09
N LEU A 13 20.09 -7.44 5.20
CA LEU A 13 20.53 -6.24 5.91
C LEU A 13 20.86 -5.15 4.88
N ASP A 14 19.81 -4.62 4.24
CA ASP A 14 19.80 -3.56 3.21
C ASP A 14 20.50 -3.94 1.88
N THR A 15 21.81 -4.13 1.86
CA THR A 15 22.54 -4.35 0.60
C THR A 15 22.99 -5.80 0.38
N HIS A 16 22.94 -6.63 1.42
CA HIS A 16 23.45 -8.00 1.37
C HIS A 16 22.59 -8.97 2.19
N VAL A 17 22.75 -10.25 1.89
CA VAL A 17 22.15 -11.36 2.66
C VAL A 17 23.19 -11.89 3.63
N GLU A 18 22.89 -11.79 4.92
CA GLU A 18 23.75 -12.20 6.03
C GLU A 18 23.23 -13.50 6.66
N PRO A 19 24.03 -14.58 6.72
CA PRO A 19 23.61 -15.83 7.35
C PRO A 19 23.74 -15.77 8.89
N GLY A 20 22.86 -16.47 9.60
CA GLY A 20 22.98 -16.69 11.04
C GLY A 20 22.97 -15.37 11.84
N VAL A 21 21.85 -14.65 11.78
CA VAL A 21 21.68 -13.37 12.48
C VAL A 21 20.77 -13.56 13.68
N ALA A 22 21.16 -13.04 14.86
CA ALA A 22 20.28 -12.96 16.01
C ALA A 22 19.71 -11.54 16.16
N LEU A 23 18.39 -11.45 16.19
CA LEU A 23 17.62 -10.22 16.32
C LEU A 23 16.96 -10.19 17.70
N ASP A 24 17.42 -9.31 18.57
CA ASP A 24 16.84 -9.13 19.90
C ASP A 24 15.76 -8.06 19.83
N VAL A 25 14.55 -8.37 20.34
CA VAL A 25 13.35 -7.55 20.25
C VAL A 25 12.76 -7.34 21.65
N ALA A 26 12.45 -6.08 21.98
CA ALA A 26 11.73 -5.72 23.19
C ALA A 26 10.77 -4.56 22.89
N ASP A 27 9.58 -4.60 23.51
CA ASP A 27 8.55 -3.54 23.38
C ASP A 27 8.26 -3.12 21.93
N GLY A 28 8.18 -4.12 21.04
CA GLY A 28 7.86 -3.94 19.63
C GLY A 28 8.97 -3.31 18.80
N ARG A 29 10.19 -3.22 19.32
CA ARG A 29 11.36 -2.68 18.62
C ARG A 29 12.54 -3.64 18.64
N VAL A 30 13.35 -3.57 17.60
CA VAL A 30 14.67 -4.22 17.55
C VAL A 30 15.60 -3.49 18.51
N THR A 31 16.16 -4.21 19.47
CA THR A 31 17.14 -3.67 20.43
C THR A 31 18.58 -3.99 20.05
N ALA A 32 18.81 -5.10 19.34
CA ALA A 32 20.13 -5.46 18.85
C ALA A 32 20.04 -6.36 17.61
N VAL A 33 21.03 -6.22 16.74
CA VAL A 33 21.27 -7.10 15.58
C VAL A 33 22.67 -7.66 15.73
N ARG A 34 22.80 -8.99 15.81
CA ARG A 34 24.08 -9.68 16.00
C ARG A 34 24.32 -10.61 14.82
N THR A 35 25.36 -10.32 14.04
CA THR A 35 25.83 -11.17 12.92
C THR A 35 26.78 -12.25 13.43
N ASP A 36 27.23 -13.15 12.55
CA ASP A 36 28.16 -14.24 12.88
C ASP A 36 27.64 -15.15 14.01
N VAL A 37 26.33 -15.42 14.04
CA VAL A 37 25.67 -16.32 14.99
C VAL A 37 25.28 -17.61 14.25
N PRO A 38 26.23 -18.54 14.00
CA PRO A 38 26.02 -19.69 13.12
C PRO A 38 24.99 -20.71 13.67
N THR A 39 24.66 -20.65 14.95
CA THR A 39 23.68 -21.53 15.59
C THR A 39 22.69 -20.73 16.44
N PRO A 40 21.42 -21.14 16.51
CA PRO A 40 20.42 -20.46 17.33
C PRO A 40 20.84 -20.39 18.80
N PRO A 41 20.86 -19.20 19.44
CA PRO A 41 21.03 -19.08 20.88
C PRO A 41 19.94 -19.86 21.64
N PRO A 42 20.22 -20.37 22.86
CA PRO A 42 19.21 -21.04 23.66
C PRO A 42 17.96 -20.17 23.88
N GLY A 43 16.79 -20.71 23.55
CA GLY A 43 15.51 -20.00 23.69
C GLY A 43 15.17 -19.03 22.55
N ALA A 44 16.04 -18.88 21.55
CA ALA A 44 15.74 -18.09 20.36
C ALA A 44 14.66 -18.76 19.50
N GLU A 45 13.79 -17.94 18.91
CA GLU A 45 12.83 -18.39 17.92
C GLU A 45 13.48 -18.50 16.54
N VAL A 46 13.45 -19.68 15.95
CA VAL A 46 14.15 -19.98 14.69
C VAL A 46 13.26 -19.63 13.50
N LEU A 47 13.75 -18.75 12.63
CA LEU A 47 13.14 -18.39 11.36
C LEU A 47 14.01 -18.91 10.21
N ARG A 48 13.48 -19.90 9.48
CA ARG A 48 14.17 -20.56 8.36
C ARG A 48 13.81 -19.89 7.03
N GLY A 49 14.78 -19.76 6.15
CA GLY A 49 14.68 -18.99 4.92
C GLY A 49 15.30 -17.59 5.03
N LEU A 50 14.83 -16.68 4.19
CA LEU A 50 15.28 -15.29 4.13
C LEU A 50 14.32 -14.38 4.90
N THR A 51 14.82 -13.75 5.96
CA THR A 51 14.08 -12.70 6.68
C THR A 51 14.37 -11.34 6.07
N LEU A 52 13.32 -10.62 5.73
CA LEU A 52 13.29 -9.27 5.20
C LEU A 52 12.65 -8.34 6.23
N PRO A 53 12.94 -7.03 6.23
CA PRO A 53 12.01 -6.08 6.85
C PRO A 53 10.60 -6.29 6.30
N GLY A 54 9.59 -5.96 7.11
CA GLY A 54 8.20 -6.16 6.74
C GLY A 54 7.89 -5.43 5.43
N LEU A 55 6.97 -6.00 4.63
CA LEU A 55 6.58 -5.36 3.38
C LEU A 55 5.53 -4.28 3.67
N ALA A 56 5.66 -3.11 3.05
CA ALA A 56 4.67 -2.05 3.10
C ALA A 56 3.86 -2.05 1.81
N ASN A 57 2.56 -2.23 1.93
CA ASN A 57 1.62 -2.04 0.84
C ASN A 57 1.18 -0.58 0.82
N ALA A 58 1.84 0.26 0.03
CA ALA A 58 1.70 1.71 0.11
C ALA A 58 0.35 2.22 -0.42
N HIS A 59 -0.41 1.39 -1.15
CA HIS A 59 -1.71 1.75 -1.69
C HIS A 59 -2.69 0.56 -1.75
N SER A 60 -3.89 0.77 -1.20
CA SER A 60 -4.93 -0.24 -1.00
C SER A 60 -6.32 0.37 -1.07
N HIS A 61 -7.25 -0.39 -1.64
CA HIS A 61 -8.68 -0.18 -1.50
C HIS A 61 -9.33 -1.49 -1.03
N ALA A 62 -9.42 -1.72 0.29
CA ALA A 62 -9.76 -3.03 0.85
C ALA A 62 -11.03 -3.65 0.27
N PHE A 63 -12.05 -2.82 -0.03
CA PHE A 63 -13.31 -3.33 -0.59
C PHE A 63 -13.21 -3.80 -2.04
N HIS A 64 -12.20 -3.36 -2.81
CA HIS A 64 -11.98 -3.82 -4.19
C HIS A 64 -11.63 -5.30 -4.25
N ARG A 65 -11.12 -5.85 -3.14
CA ARG A 65 -10.86 -7.29 -3.02
C ARG A 65 -12.10 -8.15 -3.31
N ALA A 66 -13.32 -7.63 -3.08
CA ALA A 66 -14.58 -8.31 -3.40
C ALA A 66 -14.86 -8.42 -4.92
N LEU A 67 -14.20 -7.60 -5.72
CA LEU A 67 -14.31 -7.56 -7.19
C LEU A 67 -13.48 -8.66 -7.86
N ARG A 68 -12.42 -9.16 -7.19
CA ARG A 68 -11.49 -10.16 -7.72
C ARG A 68 -12.25 -11.35 -8.34
N GLY A 69 -11.93 -11.64 -9.60
CA GLY A 69 -12.53 -12.71 -10.41
C GLY A 69 -13.85 -12.36 -11.07
N THR A 70 -14.52 -11.28 -10.66
CA THR A 70 -15.81 -10.83 -11.24
C THR A 70 -15.57 -9.88 -12.40
N VAL A 71 -14.65 -8.93 -12.21
CA VAL A 71 -14.35 -7.88 -13.21
C VAL A 71 -13.48 -8.38 -14.36
N GLN A 72 -12.88 -9.57 -14.23
CA GLN A 72 -12.14 -10.27 -15.30
C GLN A 72 -13.05 -11.12 -16.21
N VAL A 73 -14.38 -11.11 -16.00
CA VAL A 73 -15.33 -11.81 -16.88
C VAL A 73 -15.66 -10.93 -18.08
N GLY A 74 -15.33 -11.40 -19.28
CA GLY A 74 -15.64 -10.71 -20.54
C GLY A 74 -14.55 -9.72 -20.95
N SER A 75 -14.95 -8.65 -21.62
CA SER A 75 -14.08 -7.54 -21.99
C SER A 75 -14.67 -6.22 -21.51
N GLY A 76 -13.82 -5.24 -21.24
CA GLY A 76 -14.25 -3.95 -20.70
C GLY A 76 -13.14 -2.92 -20.69
N THR A 77 -13.42 -1.81 -20.02
CA THR A 77 -12.47 -0.73 -19.73
C THR A 77 -12.49 -0.47 -18.22
N PHE A 78 -11.58 0.37 -17.73
CA PHE A 78 -11.64 0.94 -16.38
C PHE A 78 -13.06 1.41 -15.98
N TRP A 79 -13.81 2.00 -16.93
CA TRP A 79 -15.13 2.54 -16.67
C TRP A 79 -16.20 1.49 -16.40
N THR A 80 -16.16 0.35 -17.10
CA THR A 80 -17.11 -0.77 -16.87
C THR A 80 -16.77 -1.52 -15.60
N TRP A 81 -15.48 -1.64 -15.27
CA TRP A 81 -15.03 -2.15 -13.97
C TRP A 81 -15.60 -1.30 -12.81
N ARG A 82 -15.63 0.03 -12.99
CA ARG A 82 -16.10 0.98 -11.98
C ARG A 82 -17.58 0.84 -11.64
N GLU A 83 -18.42 0.40 -12.57
CA GLU A 83 -19.85 0.16 -12.31
C GLU A 83 -20.07 -1.02 -11.35
N VAL A 84 -19.29 -2.09 -11.50
CA VAL A 84 -19.29 -3.24 -10.58
C VAL A 84 -18.79 -2.81 -9.21
N MET A 85 -17.73 -1.99 -9.17
CA MET A 85 -17.20 -1.40 -7.95
C MET A 85 -18.27 -0.62 -7.18
N TYR A 86 -19.05 0.24 -7.85
CA TYR A 86 -20.14 0.98 -7.19
C TYR A 86 -21.20 0.07 -6.58
N THR A 87 -21.53 -1.04 -7.23
CA THR A 87 -22.52 -1.99 -6.68
C THR A 87 -22.07 -2.59 -5.34
N ILE A 88 -20.77 -2.86 -5.19
CA ILE A 88 -20.19 -3.30 -3.92
C ILE A 88 -20.17 -2.15 -2.91
N ALA A 89 -19.69 -0.97 -3.33
CA ALA A 89 -19.58 0.20 -2.46
C ALA A 89 -20.93 0.60 -1.84
N GLU A 90 -22.05 0.46 -2.57
CA GLU A 90 -23.39 0.73 -2.06
C GLU A 90 -23.84 -0.15 -0.90
N ARG A 91 -23.26 -1.35 -0.76
CA ARG A 91 -23.67 -2.35 0.21
C ARG A 91 -22.80 -2.37 1.47
N LEU A 92 -21.71 -1.60 1.46
CA LEU A 92 -20.85 -1.47 2.63
C LEU A 92 -21.57 -0.70 3.75
N THR A 93 -21.57 -1.28 4.93
CA THR A 93 -21.84 -0.65 6.23
C THR A 93 -20.55 -0.71 7.05
N PRO A 94 -20.43 0.00 8.19
CA PRO A 94 -19.25 -0.12 9.05
C PRO A 94 -18.95 -1.58 9.43
N GLU A 95 -19.99 -2.37 9.72
CA GLU A 95 -19.86 -3.78 10.11
C GLU A 95 -19.41 -4.67 8.95
N THR A 96 -20.00 -4.52 7.76
CA THR A 96 -19.60 -5.34 6.60
C THR A 96 -18.24 -4.94 6.06
N TYR A 97 -17.88 -3.66 6.19
CA TYR A 97 -16.55 -3.18 5.78
C TYR A 97 -15.47 -3.64 6.76
N HIS A 98 -15.71 -3.58 8.09
CA HIS A 98 -14.82 -4.18 9.09
C HIS A 98 -14.54 -5.65 8.79
N ALA A 99 -15.60 -6.44 8.60
CA ALA A 99 -15.47 -7.88 8.35
C ALA A 99 -14.66 -8.18 7.09
N LEU A 100 -14.91 -7.45 5.99
CA LEU A 100 -14.16 -7.58 4.76
C LEU A 100 -12.70 -7.16 4.92
N ALA A 101 -12.47 -5.95 5.45
CA ALA A 101 -11.13 -5.40 5.61
C ALA A 101 -10.26 -6.26 6.53
N ARG A 102 -10.82 -6.80 7.62
CA ARG A 102 -10.12 -7.71 8.52
C ARG A 102 -9.63 -8.96 7.78
N ALA A 103 -10.46 -9.51 6.90
CA ALA A 103 -10.10 -10.68 6.09
C ALA A 103 -9.07 -10.33 4.99
N VAL A 104 -9.17 -9.14 4.38
CA VAL A 104 -8.22 -8.62 3.40
C VAL A 104 -6.85 -8.37 4.02
N TYR A 105 -6.81 -7.71 5.18
CA TYR A 105 -5.58 -7.42 5.92
C TYR A 105 -4.94 -8.69 6.45
N ALA A 106 -5.72 -9.72 6.77
CA ALA A 106 -5.19 -11.04 7.06
C ALA A 106 -4.55 -11.72 5.83
N GLU A 107 -5.13 -11.57 4.64
CA GLU A 107 -4.49 -12.00 3.37
C GLU A 107 -3.17 -11.25 3.14
N MET A 108 -3.14 -9.94 3.41
CA MET A 108 -1.91 -9.13 3.32
C MET A 108 -0.83 -9.63 4.29
N ALA A 109 -1.19 -9.93 5.55
CA ALA A 109 -0.25 -10.48 6.52
C ALA A 109 0.32 -11.83 6.07
N LEU A 110 -0.52 -12.70 5.50
CA LEU A 110 -0.10 -13.97 4.87
C LEU A 110 0.86 -13.74 3.69
N ALA A 111 0.75 -12.61 2.99
CA ALA A 111 1.65 -12.20 1.92
C ALA A 111 2.90 -11.43 2.41
N GLY A 112 3.15 -11.36 3.72
CA GLY A 112 4.34 -10.70 4.29
C GLY A 112 4.22 -9.20 4.50
N VAL A 113 3.02 -8.63 4.30
CA VAL A 113 2.75 -7.21 4.53
C VAL A 113 2.58 -6.95 6.02
N THR A 114 3.27 -5.93 6.52
CA THR A 114 3.22 -5.49 7.92
C THR A 114 2.53 -4.13 8.10
N ALA A 115 2.44 -3.34 7.02
CA ALA A 115 1.78 -2.04 7.01
C ALA A 115 1.03 -1.82 5.68
N VAL A 116 -0.15 -1.20 5.76
CA VAL A 116 -0.98 -0.84 4.60
C VAL A 116 -1.33 0.65 4.60
N GLY A 117 -1.23 1.29 3.44
CA GLY A 117 -1.85 2.58 3.15
C GLY A 117 -3.25 2.38 2.60
N GLU A 118 -4.26 2.46 3.46
CA GLU A 118 -5.65 2.30 3.05
C GLU A 118 -6.18 3.63 2.52
N PHE A 119 -6.31 3.73 1.20
CA PHE A 119 -6.85 4.88 0.50
C PHE A 119 -8.38 4.83 0.55
N HIS A 120 -8.91 5.42 1.62
CA HIS A 120 -10.30 5.27 2.04
C HIS A 120 -11.18 6.43 1.55
N TYR A 121 -12.19 6.11 0.73
CA TYR A 121 -13.11 7.10 0.18
C TYR A 121 -14.60 6.76 0.35
N VAL A 122 -14.97 5.78 1.20
CA VAL A 122 -16.38 5.44 1.45
C VAL A 122 -16.76 5.87 2.86
N HIS A 123 -17.15 7.14 3.02
CA HIS A 123 -17.30 7.78 4.33
C HIS A 123 -18.71 7.67 4.91
N HIS A 124 -19.73 7.81 4.07
CA HIS A 124 -21.11 8.04 4.52
C HIS A 124 -22.03 6.86 4.29
N ALA A 125 -23.22 6.89 4.90
CA ALA A 125 -24.29 5.92 4.68
C ALA A 125 -24.87 6.04 3.26
N PRO A 126 -25.66 5.05 2.79
CA PRO A 126 -26.35 5.15 1.51
C PRO A 126 -27.08 6.49 1.32
N GLY A 127 -26.91 7.09 0.14
CA GLY A 127 -27.43 8.44 -0.15
C GLY A 127 -26.58 9.60 0.38
N GLY A 128 -25.40 9.34 0.95
CA GLY A 128 -24.47 10.38 1.43
C GLY A 128 -24.81 10.94 2.80
N THR A 129 -25.65 10.24 3.58
CA THR A 129 -26.00 10.70 4.94
C THR A 129 -24.86 10.39 5.90
N PRO A 130 -24.33 11.38 6.65
CA PRO A 130 -23.32 11.11 7.67
C PRO A 130 -23.82 10.13 8.74
N TYR A 131 -22.95 9.23 9.19
CA TYR A 131 -23.23 8.38 10.34
C TYR A 131 -23.21 9.20 11.65
N ALA A 132 -23.71 8.62 12.75
CA ALA A 132 -23.70 9.26 14.06
C ALA A 132 -22.27 9.57 14.54
N ASP A 133 -21.36 8.62 14.32
CA ASP A 133 -19.93 8.89 14.25
C ASP A 133 -19.57 9.18 12.79
N PRO A 134 -19.16 10.41 12.43
CA PRO A 134 -18.90 10.77 11.05
C PRO A 134 -17.77 9.93 10.41
N ASN A 135 -16.90 9.30 11.21
CA ASN A 135 -15.80 8.46 10.74
C ASN A 135 -16.03 6.95 10.93
N ALA A 136 -17.27 6.50 11.17
CA ALA A 136 -17.58 5.09 11.44
C ALA A 136 -16.97 4.09 10.44
N MET A 137 -16.89 4.45 9.15
CA MET A 137 -16.27 3.61 8.12
C MET A 137 -14.74 3.57 8.23
N GLY A 138 -14.09 4.69 8.53
CA GLY A 138 -12.64 4.76 8.76
C GLY A 138 -12.23 4.04 10.05
N GLU A 139 -12.99 4.21 11.13
CA GLU A 139 -12.77 3.52 12.40
C GLU A 139 -12.90 1.99 12.25
N ALA A 140 -13.87 1.52 11.44
CA ALA A 140 -14.01 0.11 11.10
C ALA A 140 -12.76 -0.47 10.42
N LEU A 141 -12.08 0.31 9.57
CA LEU A 141 -10.83 -0.09 8.92
C LEU A 141 -9.65 -0.11 9.89
N ILE A 142 -9.57 0.88 10.78
CA ILE A 142 -8.54 0.95 11.82
C ILE A 142 -8.65 -0.23 12.78
N GLU A 143 -9.87 -0.58 13.20
CA GLU A 143 -10.14 -1.73 14.05
C GLU A 143 -9.84 -3.05 13.33
N ALA A 144 -10.26 -3.19 12.07
CA ALA A 144 -9.96 -4.35 11.24
C ALA A 144 -8.45 -4.61 11.09
N ALA A 145 -7.64 -3.55 10.92
CA ALA A 145 -6.19 -3.67 10.86
C ALA A 145 -5.59 -4.14 12.19
N ALA A 146 -6.09 -3.63 13.32
CA ALA A 146 -5.69 -4.09 14.66
C ALA A 146 -5.97 -5.59 14.85
N GLU A 147 -7.16 -6.05 14.45
CA GLU A 147 -7.56 -7.46 14.58
C GLU A 147 -6.81 -8.40 13.64
N ALA A 148 -6.50 -7.94 12.42
CA ALA A 148 -5.63 -8.66 11.50
C ALA A 148 -4.15 -8.60 11.94
N GLY A 149 -3.79 -7.68 12.84
CA GLY A 149 -2.45 -7.57 13.42
C GLY A 149 -1.45 -6.80 12.57
N ILE A 150 -1.89 -6.08 11.54
CA ILE A 150 -1.02 -5.22 10.72
C ILE A 150 -1.14 -3.75 11.13
N ARG A 151 -0.21 -2.93 10.67
CA ARG A 151 -0.30 -1.47 10.79
C ARG A 151 -1.13 -0.89 9.66
N ILE A 152 -1.78 0.23 9.92
CA ILE A 152 -2.54 0.99 8.94
C ILE A 152 -2.12 2.45 8.95
N THR A 153 -1.95 3.01 7.76
CA THR A 153 -2.06 4.45 7.55
C THR A 153 -3.37 4.67 6.83
N LEU A 154 -4.37 5.17 7.55
CA LEU A 154 -5.67 5.48 6.95
C LEU A 154 -5.49 6.80 6.19
N LEU A 155 -5.47 6.71 4.86
CA LEU A 155 -5.39 7.86 3.96
C LEU A 155 -6.84 8.30 3.68
N ASP A 156 -7.37 9.14 4.57
CA ASP A 156 -8.74 9.63 4.44
C ASP A 156 -8.84 10.54 3.22
N THR A 157 -9.67 10.15 2.26
CA THR A 157 -9.66 10.71 0.91
C THR A 157 -10.69 11.81 0.73
N ALA A 158 -10.25 12.98 0.30
CA ALA A 158 -11.11 14.03 -0.22
C ALA A 158 -11.65 13.64 -1.61
N TYR A 159 -12.97 13.54 -1.73
CA TYR A 159 -13.69 13.24 -2.97
C TYR A 159 -14.91 14.15 -3.08
N LEU A 160 -14.90 15.14 -3.95
CA LEU A 160 -15.88 16.23 -3.95
C LEU A 160 -16.62 16.39 -5.28
N SER A 161 -16.25 15.61 -6.30
CA SER A 161 -16.67 15.82 -7.67
C SER A 161 -16.70 14.52 -8.47
N SER A 162 -17.62 14.40 -9.43
CA SER A 162 -17.67 13.24 -10.35
C SER A 162 -16.73 13.36 -11.55
N GLY A 163 -16.17 14.54 -11.76
CA GLY A 163 -15.28 14.94 -12.85
C GLY A 163 -15.18 16.46 -12.93
N PHE A 164 -14.26 17.03 -13.71
CA PHE A 164 -14.05 18.48 -13.76
C PHE A 164 -15.36 19.28 -13.91
N GLY A 165 -15.65 20.15 -12.93
CA GLY A 165 -16.84 21.01 -12.90
C GLY A 165 -18.19 20.29 -12.71
N ARG A 166 -18.21 19.02 -12.27
CA ARG A 166 -19.44 18.22 -12.12
C ARG A 166 -19.69 17.80 -10.68
N PRO A 167 -20.91 17.95 -10.15
CA PRO A 167 -21.21 17.48 -8.81
C PRO A 167 -21.08 15.95 -8.70
N PRO A 168 -20.92 15.39 -7.48
CA PRO A 168 -20.97 13.95 -7.25
C PRO A 168 -22.27 13.33 -7.79
N THR A 169 -22.15 12.15 -8.40
CA THR A 169 -23.31 11.30 -8.76
C THR A 169 -23.90 10.63 -7.53
N ALA A 170 -25.07 9.99 -7.69
CA ALA A 170 -25.76 9.30 -6.58
C ALA A 170 -24.87 8.30 -5.82
N HIS A 171 -24.06 7.50 -6.52
CA HIS A 171 -23.12 6.56 -5.90
C HIS A 171 -21.99 7.28 -5.14
N GLN A 172 -21.51 8.40 -5.69
CA GLN A 172 -20.39 9.17 -5.14
C GLN A 172 -20.79 10.08 -3.98
N LEU A 173 -22.09 10.26 -3.71
CA LEU A 173 -22.56 10.96 -2.51
C LEU A 173 -22.01 10.31 -1.22
N ARG A 174 -21.74 9.01 -1.23
CA ARG A 174 -21.13 8.33 -0.08
C ARG A 174 -19.67 8.72 0.18
N PHE A 175 -19.02 9.34 -0.80
CA PHE A 175 -17.59 9.66 -0.77
C PHE A 175 -17.34 11.13 -0.42
N SER A 176 -18.38 11.97 -0.50
CA SER A 176 -18.23 13.42 -0.49
C SER A 176 -18.75 14.06 0.78
N ASP A 177 -17.86 14.78 1.44
CA ASP A 177 -18.16 15.72 2.53
C ASP A 177 -18.78 17.04 2.03
N GLY A 178 -18.99 17.18 0.71
CA GLY A 178 -19.50 18.39 0.07
C GLY A 178 -18.39 19.36 -0.35
N ASP A 179 -17.46 19.67 0.56
CA ASP A 179 -16.27 20.48 0.29
C ASP A 179 -15.05 20.03 1.12
N ALA A 180 -13.88 20.59 0.81
CA ALA A 180 -12.61 20.25 1.43
C ALA A 180 -12.49 20.75 2.88
N ASP A 181 -13.22 21.79 3.27
CA ASP A 181 -13.22 22.28 4.65
C ASP A 181 -14.00 21.31 5.54
N ALA A 182 -15.17 20.84 5.09
CA ALA A 182 -15.96 19.80 5.75
C ALA A 182 -15.19 18.47 5.84
N TRP A 183 -14.50 18.08 4.77
CA TRP A 183 -13.58 16.94 4.79
C TRP A 183 -12.48 17.13 5.86
N ALA A 184 -11.84 18.30 5.90
CA ALA A 184 -10.77 18.60 6.85
C ALA A 184 -11.28 18.59 8.30
N GLU A 185 -12.49 19.08 8.55
CA GLU A 185 -13.15 19.03 9.86
C GLU A 185 -13.40 17.57 10.28
N ARG A 186 -14.02 16.75 9.43
CA ARG A 186 -14.29 15.33 9.71
C ARG A 186 -12.99 14.55 9.92
N CYS A 187 -12.02 14.68 9.02
CA CYS A 187 -10.74 13.97 9.09
C CYS A 187 -9.95 14.35 10.36
N SER A 188 -10.07 15.58 10.85
CA SER A 188 -9.44 16.02 12.10
C SER A 188 -9.98 15.35 13.37
N LEU A 189 -11.11 14.64 13.29
CA LEU A 189 -11.68 13.88 14.42
C LEU A 189 -11.04 12.50 14.59
N LEU A 190 -10.41 11.96 13.54
CA LEU A 190 -9.69 10.68 13.57
C LEU A 190 -8.48 10.76 14.51
N LYS A 191 -8.15 9.64 15.14
CA LYS A 191 -7.04 9.56 16.11
C LYS A 191 -6.02 8.52 15.69
N GLU A 192 -4.75 8.84 15.95
CA GLU A 192 -3.66 7.88 15.80
C GLU A 192 -3.65 6.86 16.95
N HIS A 193 -3.12 5.68 16.65
CA HIS A 193 -2.88 4.59 17.59
C HIS A 193 -1.48 4.01 17.40
N ASP A 194 -1.05 3.08 18.26
CA ASP A 194 0.25 2.42 18.10
C ASP A 194 0.38 1.68 16.75
N HIS A 195 -0.74 1.17 16.22
CA HIS A 195 -0.83 0.49 14.91
C HIS A 195 -1.43 1.37 13.80
N ALA A 196 -1.88 2.60 14.12
CA ALA A 196 -2.59 3.45 13.16
C ALA A 196 -1.97 4.86 13.02
N ARG A 197 -1.79 5.30 11.79
CA ARG A 197 -1.49 6.69 11.42
C ARG A 197 -2.64 7.25 10.60
N ILE A 198 -2.84 8.57 10.66
CA ILE A 198 -3.82 9.26 9.83
C ILE A 198 -3.08 10.08 8.78
N GLY A 199 -3.37 9.80 7.52
CA GLY A 199 -2.91 10.56 6.38
C GLY A 199 -4.08 11.18 5.62
N ALA A 200 -3.76 12.03 4.65
CA ALA A 200 -4.73 12.59 3.73
C ALA A 200 -4.59 11.95 2.36
N ALA A 201 -5.65 11.97 1.58
CA ALA A 201 -5.58 11.71 0.16
C ALA A 201 -6.41 12.71 -0.64
N VAL A 202 -5.89 13.16 -1.77
CA VAL A 202 -6.68 13.74 -2.84
C VAL A 202 -7.08 12.57 -3.73
N HIS A 203 -8.38 12.26 -3.90
CA HIS A 203 -8.75 11.12 -4.76
C HIS A 203 -8.09 11.26 -6.14
N SER A 204 -8.36 12.37 -6.83
CA SER A 204 -7.63 12.80 -8.03
C SER A 204 -8.01 14.24 -8.37
N VAL A 205 -7.30 14.86 -9.32
CA VAL A 205 -7.68 16.19 -9.84
C VAL A 205 -9.08 16.23 -10.48
N ARG A 206 -9.63 15.08 -10.87
CA ARG A 206 -11.02 14.97 -11.35
C ARG A 206 -12.04 15.10 -10.23
N ALA A 207 -11.68 14.58 -9.05
CA ALA A 207 -12.57 14.42 -7.91
C ALA A 207 -12.43 15.55 -6.88
N VAL A 208 -11.34 16.32 -6.87
CA VAL A 208 -11.17 17.49 -6.02
C VAL A 208 -11.03 18.74 -6.88
N PRO A 209 -11.97 19.71 -6.80
CA PRO A 209 -11.87 20.97 -7.52
C PRO A 209 -10.54 21.70 -7.26
N ALA A 210 -10.01 22.36 -8.28
CA ALA A 210 -8.69 22.99 -8.24
C ALA A 210 -8.53 23.98 -7.07
N ASP A 211 -9.55 24.81 -6.82
CA ASP A 211 -9.59 25.79 -5.73
C ASP A 211 -9.64 25.16 -4.33
N GLN A 212 -9.89 23.86 -4.22
CA GLN A 212 -9.99 23.12 -2.96
C GLN A 212 -8.77 22.22 -2.69
N LEU A 213 -7.90 21.98 -3.67
CA LEU A 213 -6.68 21.17 -3.53
C LEU A 213 -5.76 21.68 -2.42
N ALA A 214 -5.59 23.01 -2.33
CA ALA A 214 -4.70 23.63 -1.35
C ALA A 214 -5.18 23.42 0.10
N THR A 215 -6.49 23.26 0.34
CA THR A 215 -7.02 22.95 1.67
C THR A 215 -6.57 21.56 2.13
N VAL A 216 -6.63 20.56 1.25
CA VAL A 216 -6.16 19.19 1.54
C VAL A 216 -4.65 19.16 1.77
N ALA A 217 -3.88 19.84 0.91
CA ALA A 217 -2.43 19.93 1.05
C ALA A 217 -2.01 20.59 2.38
N ARG A 218 -2.64 21.72 2.74
CA ARG A 218 -2.38 22.43 3.99
C ARG A 218 -2.72 21.58 5.21
N TRP A 219 -3.83 20.85 5.19
CA TRP A 219 -4.20 19.94 6.28
C TRP A 219 -3.10 18.91 6.54
N ALA A 220 -2.56 18.31 5.48
CA ALA A 220 -1.49 17.32 5.56
C ALA A 220 -0.17 17.95 6.04
N GLU A 221 0.17 19.13 5.53
CA GLU A 221 1.38 19.88 5.94
C GLU A 221 1.35 20.24 7.43
N GLU A 222 0.27 20.85 7.91
CA GLU A 222 0.11 21.28 9.31
C GLU A 222 0.26 20.11 10.30
N ARG A 223 -0.21 18.93 9.90
CA ARG A 223 -0.13 17.70 10.71
C ARG A 223 1.12 16.88 10.42
N ARG A 224 1.94 17.27 9.45
CA ARG A 224 3.08 16.50 8.91
C ARG A 224 2.66 15.08 8.49
N ALA A 225 1.40 14.93 8.09
CA ALA A 225 0.80 13.67 7.71
C ALA A 225 1.22 13.27 6.27
N PRO A 226 1.26 11.97 5.94
CA PRO A 226 1.37 11.54 4.55
C PRO A 226 0.22 12.07 3.71
N LEU A 227 0.50 12.45 2.47
CA LEU A 227 -0.50 12.85 1.47
C LEU A 227 -0.40 11.94 0.25
N HIS A 228 -1.49 11.32 -0.18
CA HIS A 228 -1.51 10.47 -1.37
C HIS A 228 -2.45 11.02 -2.44
N VAL A 229 -2.19 10.72 -3.71
CA VAL A 229 -3.06 11.16 -4.82
C VAL A 229 -3.01 10.18 -5.98
N HIS A 230 -4.16 9.76 -6.53
CA HIS A 230 -4.15 9.09 -7.84
C HIS A 230 -3.78 10.11 -8.90
N LEU A 231 -2.72 9.84 -9.65
CA LEU A 231 -2.12 10.80 -10.55
C LEU A 231 -1.78 10.18 -11.90
N SER A 232 -2.41 10.67 -12.96
CA SER A 232 -2.06 10.35 -14.35
C SER A 232 -2.11 8.85 -14.66
N GLU A 233 -3.06 8.13 -14.07
CA GLU A 233 -3.30 6.70 -14.27
C GLU A 233 -3.75 6.42 -15.72
N GLN A 234 -4.69 7.22 -16.23
CA GLN A 234 -5.31 7.05 -17.55
C GLN A 234 -5.09 8.29 -18.43
N THR A 235 -4.87 8.11 -19.73
CA THR A 235 -4.71 9.24 -20.68
C THR A 235 -5.94 10.16 -20.72
N ALA A 236 -7.14 9.61 -20.55
CA ALA A 236 -8.38 10.37 -20.50
C ALA A 236 -8.44 11.39 -19.34
N GLU A 237 -7.79 11.10 -18.21
CA GLU A 237 -7.65 12.09 -17.12
C GLU A 237 -6.80 13.29 -17.56
N ASN A 238 -5.68 13.01 -18.24
CA ASN A 238 -4.75 14.03 -18.73
C ASN A 238 -5.41 14.93 -19.77
N ASP A 239 -6.12 14.34 -20.73
CA ASP A 239 -6.82 15.08 -21.78
C ASP A 239 -7.91 15.97 -21.19
N ALA A 240 -8.72 15.45 -20.25
CA ALA A 240 -9.76 16.22 -19.58
C ALA A 240 -9.19 17.35 -18.70
N CYS A 241 -8.05 17.11 -18.02
CA CYS A 241 -7.37 18.16 -17.24
C CYS A 241 -6.86 19.28 -18.13
N ARG A 242 -6.28 18.94 -19.30
CA ARG A 242 -5.83 19.92 -20.29
C ARG A 242 -6.99 20.73 -20.86
N GLU A 243 -8.13 20.10 -21.14
CA GLU A 243 -9.33 20.81 -21.60
C GLU A 243 -9.87 21.77 -20.53
N ALA A 244 -9.94 21.34 -19.28
CA ALA A 244 -10.51 22.14 -18.19
C ALA A 244 -9.58 23.25 -17.67
N HIS A 245 -8.27 23.00 -17.60
CA HIS A 245 -7.30 23.85 -16.91
C HIS A 245 -6.11 24.29 -17.77
N GLY A 246 -5.95 23.76 -18.98
CA GLY A 246 -4.84 24.10 -19.87
C GLY A 246 -3.49 23.48 -19.49
N CYS A 247 -3.46 22.57 -18.50
CA CYS A 247 -2.24 21.94 -17.98
C CYS A 247 -2.46 20.44 -17.70
N THR A 248 -1.39 19.72 -17.40
CA THR A 248 -1.47 18.31 -16.94
C THR A 248 -1.99 18.23 -15.49
N PRO A 249 -2.45 17.05 -15.05
CA PRO A 249 -2.77 16.80 -13.64
C PRO A 249 -1.61 17.15 -12.69
N THR A 250 -0.37 16.76 -13.05
CA THR A 250 0.81 17.04 -12.23
C THR A 250 1.10 18.53 -12.10
N GLN A 251 1.03 19.28 -13.20
CA GLN A 251 1.17 20.73 -13.18
C GLN A 251 0.09 21.40 -12.32
N LEU A 252 -1.16 20.91 -12.39
CA LEU A 252 -2.24 21.43 -11.55
C LEU A 252 -1.95 21.21 -10.06
N LEU A 253 -1.55 19.99 -9.68
CA LEU A 253 -1.15 19.68 -8.30
C LEU A 253 0.03 20.55 -7.83
N ALA A 254 1.01 20.81 -8.69
CA ALA A 254 2.12 21.70 -8.39
C ALA A 254 1.66 23.14 -8.14
N LEU A 255 0.77 23.67 -8.99
CA LEU A 255 0.21 25.02 -8.86
C LEU A 255 -0.54 25.23 -7.54
N HIS A 256 -1.14 24.17 -7.00
CA HIS A 256 -1.91 24.20 -5.76
C HIS A 256 -1.13 23.69 -4.53
N GLY A 257 0.19 23.51 -4.65
CA GLY A 257 1.06 23.18 -3.52
C GLY A 257 0.90 21.75 -2.97
N VAL A 258 0.36 20.84 -3.78
CA VAL A 258 0.15 19.44 -3.37
C VAL A 258 1.45 18.63 -3.45
N LEU A 259 2.34 18.94 -4.40
CA LEU A 259 3.60 18.20 -4.57
C LEU A 259 4.60 18.55 -3.45
N GLY A 260 5.31 17.54 -2.93
CA GLY A 260 6.30 17.70 -1.87
C GLY A 260 6.77 16.37 -1.27
N PRO A 261 7.73 16.40 -0.32
CA PRO A 261 8.41 15.20 0.20
C PRO A 261 7.55 14.28 1.08
N ARG A 262 6.31 14.68 1.40
CA ARG A 262 5.32 13.83 2.11
C ARG A 262 4.18 13.39 1.19
N THR A 263 4.23 13.80 -0.08
CA THR A 263 3.23 13.47 -1.07
C THR A 263 3.67 12.25 -1.85
N THR A 264 2.76 11.32 -2.10
CA THR A 264 2.97 10.16 -2.97
C THR A 264 1.94 10.18 -4.10
N GLY A 265 2.43 10.30 -5.34
CA GLY A 265 1.62 10.09 -6.54
C GLY A 265 1.49 8.60 -6.82
N VAL A 266 0.25 8.11 -6.86
CA VAL A 266 -0.07 6.73 -7.20
C VAL A 266 -0.23 6.61 -8.71
N HIS A 267 0.31 5.54 -9.28
CA HIS A 267 0.41 5.22 -10.73
C HIS A 267 1.46 6.03 -11.47
N ASN A 268 1.26 7.35 -11.62
CA ASN A 268 2.16 8.22 -12.40
C ASN A 268 2.43 7.68 -13.83
N THR A 269 1.43 7.08 -14.46
CA THR A 269 1.61 6.29 -15.69
C THR A 269 1.89 7.15 -16.93
N HIS A 270 1.14 8.24 -17.12
CA HIS A 270 1.16 9.02 -18.36
C HIS A 270 1.75 10.42 -18.16
N LEU A 271 3.05 10.48 -17.89
CA LEU A 271 3.73 11.74 -17.60
C LEU A 271 4.47 12.33 -18.81
N THR A 272 4.48 13.66 -18.89
CA THR A 272 5.39 14.40 -19.74
C THR A 272 6.77 14.56 -19.05
N PRO A 273 7.84 14.92 -19.79
CA PRO A 273 9.14 15.20 -19.17
C PRO A 273 9.10 16.29 -18.09
N GLU A 274 8.24 17.30 -18.27
CA GLU A 274 8.06 18.36 -17.28
C GLU A 274 7.38 17.84 -16.01
N ASP A 275 6.38 16.96 -16.15
CA ASP A 275 5.72 16.33 -15.00
C ASP A 275 6.72 15.49 -14.18
N ILE A 276 7.59 14.73 -14.84
CA ILE A 276 8.63 13.93 -14.19
C ILE A 276 9.58 14.85 -13.41
N SER A 277 10.00 15.97 -14.01
CA SER A 277 10.88 16.95 -13.35
C SER A 277 10.20 17.62 -12.14
N LEU A 278 8.91 17.94 -12.22
CA LEU A 278 8.14 18.50 -11.10
C LEU A 278 8.02 17.50 -9.93
N ILE A 279 7.71 16.24 -10.22
CA ILE A 279 7.58 15.18 -9.20
C ILE A 279 8.93 14.93 -8.54
N GLY A 280 9.98 14.66 -9.33
CA GLY A 280 11.32 14.41 -8.81
C GLY A 280 11.92 15.60 -8.06
N GLY A 281 11.85 16.80 -8.67
CA GLY A 281 12.40 18.04 -8.10
C GLY A 281 11.72 18.52 -6.82
N SER A 282 10.46 18.13 -6.58
CA SER A 282 9.75 18.39 -5.32
C SER A 282 9.99 17.33 -4.24
N GLY A 283 10.66 16.22 -4.58
CA GLY A 283 10.81 15.06 -3.70
C GLY A 283 9.51 14.26 -3.52
N THR A 284 8.49 14.49 -4.36
CA THR A 284 7.24 13.72 -4.34
C THR A 284 7.55 12.26 -4.65
N GLY A 285 7.02 11.35 -3.83
CA GLY A 285 7.13 9.91 -4.02
C GLY A 285 6.25 9.40 -5.16
N THR A 286 6.60 8.23 -5.68
CA THR A 286 5.81 7.48 -6.65
C THR A 286 5.46 6.11 -6.07
N CYS A 287 4.18 5.77 -6.06
CA CYS A 287 3.69 4.43 -5.74
C CYS A 287 3.22 3.75 -7.02
N MET A 288 3.95 2.73 -7.47
CA MET A 288 3.55 1.92 -8.63
C MET A 288 2.68 0.76 -8.17
N CYS A 289 1.63 0.44 -8.92
CA CYS A 289 0.76 -0.71 -8.66
C CYS A 289 0.70 -1.67 -9.87
N PRO A 290 1.84 -2.24 -10.32
CA PRO A 290 1.93 -2.96 -11.59
C PRO A 290 0.88 -4.05 -11.84
N THR A 291 0.45 -4.81 -10.82
CA THR A 291 -0.55 -5.87 -11.06
C THR A 291 -1.92 -5.29 -11.36
N THR A 292 -2.33 -4.22 -10.66
CA THR A 292 -3.58 -3.51 -10.97
C THR A 292 -3.47 -2.75 -12.28
N GLU A 293 -2.35 -2.07 -12.54
CA GLU A 293 -2.13 -1.34 -13.80
C GLU A 293 -2.18 -2.27 -15.02
N ARG A 294 -1.73 -3.52 -14.87
CA ARG A 294 -1.90 -4.58 -15.90
C ARG A 294 -3.35 -5.02 -16.02
N ASP A 295 -4.07 -5.22 -14.92
CA ASP A 295 -5.48 -5.67 -14.92
C ASP A 295 -6.41 -4.62 -15.54
N LEU A 296 -6.18 -3.34 -15.24
CA LEU A 296 -6.96 -2.20 -15.75
C LEU A 296 -6.47 -1.68 -17.11
N ALA A 297 -5.34 -2.20 -17.58
CA ALA A 297 -4.70 -1.86 -18.85
C ALA A 297 -4.33 -0.37 -18.96
N ASP A 298 -3.77 0.20 -17.88
CA ASP A 298 -3.34 1.60 -17.81
C ASP A 298 -2.13 1.85 -18.71
N GLY A 299 -1.09 1.02 -18.56
CA GLY A 299 0.18 1.16 -19.27
C GLY A 299 1.37 0.79 -18.40
N ILE A 300 2.57 1.20 -18.83
CA ILE A 300 3.81 1.05 -18.06
C ILE A 300 4.32 2.47 -17.76
N GLY A 301 4.23 2.88 -16.50
CA GLY A 301 4.69 4.21 -16.07
C GLY A 301 6.23 4.36 -16.11
N PRO A 302 6.75 5.60 -16.19
CA PRO A 302 8.17 5.89 -16.33
C PRO A 302 8.92 5.87 -14.99
N ALA A 303 8.75 4.81 -14.19
CA ALA A 303 9.28 4.71 -12.83
C ALA A 303 10.80 4.93 -12.75
N ALA A 304 11.57 4.41 -13.72
CA ALA A 304 13.02 4.62 -13.77
C ALA A 304 13.40 6.09 -13.99
N ALA A 305 12.65 6.81 -14.82
CA ALA A 305 12.89 8.23 -15.06
C ALA A 305 12.54 9.06 -13.82
N LEU A 306 11.42 8.77 -13.16
CA LEU A 306 11.03 9.40 -11.90
C LEU A 306 12.07 9.22 -10.80
N GLN A 307 12.57 8.00 -10.62
CA GLN A 307 13.59 7.71 -9.62
C GLN A 307 14.91 8.42 -9.92
N ASN A 308 15.32 8.50 -11.20
CA ASN A 308 16.51 9.25 -11.61
C ASN A 308 16.40 10.75 -11.36
N GLU A 309 15.19 11.31 -11.42
CA GLU A 309 14.89 12.72 -11.08
C GLU A 309 14.70 12.93 -9.56
N GLY A 310 14.81 11.89 -8.74
CA GLY A 310 14.79 11.98 -7.28
C GLY A 310 13.46 11.63 -6.62
N SER A 311 12.47 11.11 -7.35
CA SER A 311 11.23 10.59 -6.75
C SER A 311 11.50 9.29 -5.97
N PRO A 312 11.23 9.22 -4.66
CA PRO A 312 11.19 7.95 -3.94
C PRO A 312 10.21 6.97 -4.60
N LEU A 313 10.49 5.67 -4.51
CA LEU A 313 9.69 4.62 -5.14
C LEU A 313 9.09 3.71 -4.06
N SER A 314 7.79 3.48 -4.14
CA SER A 314 7.05 2.54 -3.32
C SER A 314 6.12 1.69 -4.18
N LEU A 315 5.52 0.65 -3.59
CA LEU A 315 4.67 -0.32 -4.30
C LEU A 315 3.33 -0.49 -3.59
N GLY A 316 2.28 -0.72 -4.36
CA GLY A 316 0.92 -0.96 -3.85
C GLY A 316 0.20 -2.06 -4.62
N SER A 317 -0.70 -2.78 -3.92
CA SER A 317 -1.56 -3.79 -4.54
C SER A 317 -2.88 -3.23 -5.09
N ASP A 318 -3.26 -2.04 -4.63
CA ASP A 318 -4.40 -1.26 -5.13
C ASP A 318 -5.74 -2.04 -5.14
N SER A 319 -6.23 -2.44 -6.32
CA SER A 319 -7.51 -3.14 -6.50
C SER A 319 -7.57 -4.52 -5.88
N HIS A 320 -6.40 -5.04 -5.46
CA HIS A 320 -6.22 -6.37 -4.92
C HIS A 320 -6.63 -7.48 -5.90
N ALA A 321 -6.49 -7.28 -7.22
CA ALA A 321 -6.50 -8.39 -8.18
C ALA A 321 -5.45 -9.44 -7.78
N VAL A 322 -4.27 -8.97 -7.34
CA VAL A 322 -3.21 -9.74 -6.70
C VAL A 322 -2.79 -9.02 -5.41
N ILE A 323 -2.60 -9.75 -4.31
CA ILE A 323 -1.94 -9.23 -3.09
C ILE A 323 -0.61 -9.97 -2.95
N ASP A 324 0.45 -9.39 -3.54
CA ASP A 324 1.81 -9.93 -3.50
C ASP A 324 2.83 -8.84 -3.85
N LEU A 325 3.48 -8.27 -2.82
CA LEU A 325 4.45 -7.18 -3.02
C LEU A 325 5.75 -7.67 -3.69
N LEU A 326 6.04 -8.98 -3.66
CA LEU A 326 7.15 -9.56 -4.43
C LEU A 326 6.81 -9.60 -5.92
N GLU A 327 5.55 -9.87 -6.27
CA GLU A 327 5.08 -9.74 -7.66
C GLU A 327 5.03 -8.27 -8.10
N GLU A 328 4.61 -7.32 -7.27
CA GLU A 328 4.69 -5.89 -7.63
C GLU A 328 6.14 -5.47 -7.93
N ALA A 329 7.06 -5.84 -7.05
CA ALA A 329 8.49 -5.58 -7.19
C ALA A 329 9.06 -6.20 -8.47
N ARG A 330 8.73 -7.46 -8.74
CA ARG A 330 9.13 -8.16 -9.97
C ARG A 330 8.54 -7.50 -11.20
N ALA A 331 7.26 -7.18 -11.15
CA ALA A 331 6.51 -6.64 -12.27
C ALA A 331 7.08 -5.31 -12.73
N LEU A 332 7.53 -4.46 -11.80
CA LEU A 332 8.20 -3.21 -12.12
C LEU A 332 9.41 -3.42 -13.04
N GLU A 333 10.34 -4.28 -12.64
CA GLU A 333 11.52 -4.61 -13.44
C GLU A 333 11.15 -5.34 -14.74
N LEU A 334 10.27 -6.34 -14.69
CA LEU A 334 9.97 -7.15 -15.88
C LEU A 334 9.13 -6.41 -16.93
N ASN A 335 8.21 -5.54 -16.52
CA ASN A 335 7.48 -4.66 -17.45
C ASN A 335 8.46 -3.72 -18.16
N GLU A 336 9.39 -3.13 -17.41
CA GLU A 336 10.39 -2.25 -17.97
C GLU A 336 11.29 -2.98 -18.97
N ARG A 337 11.68 -4.24 -18.69
CA ARG A 337 12.41 -5.09 -19.66
C ARG A 337 11.65 -5.27 -20.97
N LEU A 338 10.34 -5.49 -20.90
CA LEU A 338 9.51 -5.64 -22.11
C LEU A 338 9.49 -4.33 -22.91
N ARG A 339 9.36 -3.19 -22.22
CA ARG A 339 9.31 -1.87 -22.83
C ARG A 339 10.64 -1.46 -23.48
N THR A 340 11.76 -1.65 -22.79
CA THR A 340 13.08 -1.16 -23.19
C THR A 340 13.92 -2.19 -23.94
N ARG A 341 13.57 -3.48 -23.84
CA ARG A 341 14.35 -4.63 -24.33
C ARG A 341 15.74 -4.75 -23.69
N THR A 342 15.96 -4.12 -22.54
CA THR A 342 17.18 -4.22 -21.74
C THR A 342 16.88 -4.86 -20.40
N ARG A 343 17.87 -5.49 -19.74
CA ARG A 343 17.73 -6.09 -18.40
C ARG A 343 18.47 -5.26 -17.36
N GLY A 344 17.98 -5.25 -16.12
CA GLY A 344 18.69 -4.70 -14.97
C GLY A 344 18.45 -3.21 -14.78
N HIS A 345 17.19 -2.76 -14.78
CA HIS A 345 16.86 -1.37 -14.42
C HIS A 345 16.91 -1.21 -12.89
N TRP A 346 16.53 -2.26 -12.16
CA TRP A 346 16.70 -2.34 -10.71
C TRP A 346 17.40 -3.61 -10.26
N THR A 347 18.16 -3.50 -9.17
CA THR A 347 18.65 -4.67 -8.42
C THR A 347 17.53 -5.25 -7.55
N ALA A 348 17.66 -6.51 -7.13
CA ALA A 348 16.70 -7.09 -6.19
C ALA A 348 16.65 -6.28 -4.88
N SER A 349 17.79 -5.83 -4.35
CA SER A 349 17.84 -4.98 -3.15
C SER A 349 17.09 -3.66 -3.33
N ALA A 350 17.19 -3.00 -4.49
CA ALA A 350 16.45 -1.77 -4.74
C ALA A 350 14.93 -2.00 -4.77
N LEU A 351 14.48 -3.12 -5.34
CA LEU A 351 13.06 -3.49 -5.38
C LEU A 351 12.53 -3.89 -4.00
N LEU A 352 13.32 -4.63 -3.21
CA LEU A 352 12.97 -4.94 -1.82
C LEU A 352 12.90 -3.69 -0.96
N ARG A 353 13.78 -2.71 -1.18
CA ARG A 353 13.74 -1.42 -0.50
C ARG A 353 12.46 -0.64 -0.82
N ALA A 354 12.04 -0.61 -2.10
CA ALA A 354 10.76 -0.03 -2.52
C ALA A 354 9.56 -0.73 -1.85
N ALA A 355 9.63 -2.06 -1.71
CA ALA A 355 8.61 -2.87 -1.04
C ALA A 355 8.64 -2.78 0.50
N SER A 356 9.67 -2.19 1.11
CA SER A 356 9.87 -2.16 2.57
C SER A 356 10.13 -0.75 3.09
N ALA A 357 11.39 -0.32 3.23
CA ALA A 357 11.78 0.97 3.82
C ALA A 357 11.09 2.17 3.15
N ASP A 358 11.14 2.25 1.82
CA ASP A 358 10.59 3.40 1.09
C ASP A 358 9.05 3.38 1.13
N GLY A 359 8.43 2.19 1.10
CA GLY A 359 6.99 2.02 1.31
C GLY A 359 6.54 2.43 2.72
N HIS A 360 7.25 2.04 3.77
CA HIS A 360 6.95 2.46 5.15
C HIS A 360 7.10 3.98 5.32
N ALA A 361 8.12 4.58 4.67
CA ALA A 361 8.31 6.02 4.66
C ALA A 361 7.15 6.75 3.97
N ALA A 362 6.66 6.26 2.82
CA ALA A 362 5.49 6.81 2.12
C ALA A 362 4.20 6.75 2.97
N LEU A 363 4.15 5.83 3.95
CA LEU A 363 3.05 5.66 4.89
C LEU A 363 3.25 6.41 6.22
N GLY A 364 4.37 7.11 6.42
CA GLY A 364 4.65 7.84 7.67
C GLY A 364 5.07 6.96 8.84
N TRP A 365 5.51 5.72 8.59
CA TRP A 365 6.02 4.80 9.61
C TRP A 365 7.53 4.95 9.76
N ASP A 366 7.94 6.07 10.36
CA ASP A 366 9.34 6.34 10.68
C ASP A 366 9.94 5.22 11.56
N GLY A 367 11.10 4.71 11.16
CA GLY A 367 11.80 3.63 11.85
C GLY A 367 11.21 2.24 11.59
N ALA A 368 10.35 2.05 10.59
CA ALA A 368 9.99 0.72 10.07
C ALA A 368 10.73 0.42 8.76
N GLY A 369 10.62 -0.82 8.28
CA GLY A 369 11.19 -1.22 6.99
C GLY A 369 12.71 -1.45 6.99
N THR A 370 13.36 -1.52 8.16
CA THR A 370 14.76 -1.95 8.31
C THR A 370 14.92 -2.95 9.46
N LEU A 371 16.00 -3.74 9.43
CA LEU A 371 16.39 -4.65 10.51
C LEU A 371 17.59 -4.07 11.27
N GLU A 372 17.35 -3.02 12.04
CA GLU A 372 18.40 -2.27 12.75
C GLU A 372 17.98 -1.90 14.18
N PRO A 373 18.92 -1.72 15.12
CA PRO A 373 18.58 -1.25 16.47
C PRO A 373 17.77 0.05 16.46
N GLY A 374 16.68 0.08 17.20
CA GLY A 374 15.72 1.18 17.26
C GLY A 374 14.54 1.04 16.29
N ALA A 375 14.67 0.24 15.24
CA ALA A 375 13.60 0.01 14.27
C ALA A 375 12.40 -0.72 14.91
N LEU A 376 11.21 -0.53 14.34
CA LEU A 376 10.04 -1.34 14.65
C LEU A 376 10.35 -2.80 14.30
N ALA A 377 9.95 -3.72 15.18
CA ALA A 377 10.15 -5.15 14.99
C ALA A 377 9.09 -5.72 14.04
N ASP A 378 9.13 -5.25 12.80
CA ASP A 378 8.23 -5.63 11.71
C ASP A 378 9.05 -6.31 10.60
N PHE A 379 8.85 -7.61 10.41
CA PHE A 379 9.64 -8.41 9.47
C PHE A 379 8.90 -9.63 8.97
N THR A 380 9.28 -10.11 7.79
CA THR A 380 8.70 -11.30 7.15
C THR A 380 9.79 -12.28 6.73
N THR A 381 9.49 -13.58 6.74
CA THR A 381 10.43 -14.63 6.33
C THR A 381 9.90 -15.40 5.13
N VAL A 382 10.64 -15.34 4.03
CA VAL A 382 10.39 -16.09 2.79
C VAL A 382 11.15 -17.41 2.83
N ALA A 383 10.44 -18.52 2.62
CA ALA A 383 11.03 -19.85 2.54
C ALA A 383 11.97 -19.97 1.34
N LEU A 384 13.17 -20.52 1.55
CA LEU A 384 14.18 -20.76 0.51
C LEU A 384 14.30 -22.24 0.11
N ASP A 385 13.40 -23.08 0.62
CA ASP A 385 13.33 -24.53 0.38
C ASP A 385 12.04 -24.96 -0.34
N SER A 386 11.25 -24.00 -0.85
CA SER A 386 10.07 -24.29 -1.65
C SER A 386 10.44 -24.72 -3.07
N VAL A 387 9.50 -25.33 -3.80
CA VAL A 387 9.72 -25.70 -5.21
C VAL A 387 10.11 -24.48 -6.07
N ARG A 388 9.66 -23.27 -5.71
CA ARG A 388 10.00 -22.03 -6.43
C ARG A 388 11.38 -21.50 -6.05
N THR A 389 11.76 -21.64 -4.78
CA THR A 389 12.90 -20.92 -4.21
C THR A 389 14.13 -21.79 -3.96
N ALA A 390 14.01 -23.11 -4.02
CA ALA A 390 15.13 -24.04 -3.81
C ALA A 390 16.14 -24.04 -4.98
N GLY A 391 17.43 -24.11 -4.66
CA GLY A 391 18.52 -24.30 -5.64
C GLY A 391 19.53 -23.14 -5.77
N PRO A 392 19.11 -21.86 -5.71
CA PRO A 392 20.04 -20.73 -5.67
C PRO A 392 21.00 -20.77 -4.49
N LEU A 393 22.14 -20.10 -4.62
CA LEU A 393 23.10 -19.94 -3.52
C LEU A 393 22.50 -18.99 -2.47
N PRO A 394 22.68 -19.25 -1.16
CA PRO A 394 22.05 -18.44 -0.11
C PRO A 394 22.30 -16.92 -0.21
N ARG A 395 23.51 -16.52 -0.64
CA ARG A 395 23.84 -15.10 -0.86
C ARG A 395 22.99 -14.40 -1.95
N LEU A 396 22.31 -15.17 -2.79
CA LEU A 396 21.35 -14.70 -3.81
C LEU A 396 19.91 -14.72 -3.30
N GLY A 397 19.71 -14.72 -1.97
CA GLY A 397 18.39 -14.76 -1.35
C GLY A 397 17.51 -13.60 -1.81
N ALA A 398 18.05 -12.39 -1.94
CA ALA A 398 17.32 -11.22 -2.41
C ALA A 398 16.79 -11.42 -3.84
N GLU A 399 17.64 -11.88 -4.76
CA GLU A 399 17.24 -12.22 -6.13
C GLU A 399 16.21 -13.34 -6.17
N THR A 400 16.34 -14.33 -5.29
CA THR A 400 15.40 -15.45 -5.18
C THR A 400 14.03 -14.96 -4.69
N ALA A 401 13.99 -14.10 -3.68
CA ALA A 401 12.76 -13.50 -3.17
C ALA A 401 12.03 -12.68 -4.25
N VAL A 402 12.74 -11.78 -4.93
CA VAL A 402 12.10 -10.92 -5.95
C VAL A 402 11.74 -11.70 -7.22
N PHE A 403 12.66 -12.49 -7.76
CA PHE A 403 12.48 -13.05 -9.11
C PHE A 403 11.89 -14.46 -9.14
N ALA A 404 11.75 -15.15 -8.01
CA ALA A 404 11.21 -16.51 -7.96
C ALA A 404 10.09 -16.73 -6.93
N ALA A 405 10.21 -16.17 -5.72
CA ALA A 405 9.23 -16.40 -4.65
C ALA A 405 7.89 -15.71 -4.91
N SER A 406 6.83 -16.12 -4.24
CA SER A 406 5.57 -15.38 -4.20
C SER A 406 5.07 -15.26 -2.76
N ALA A 407 3.93 -14.59 -2.56
CA ALA A 407 3.23 -14.54 -1.28
C ALA A 407 3.03 -15.94 -0.65
N ALA A 408 2.92 -16.99 -1.47
CA ALA A 408 2.76 -18.37 -1.00
C ALA A 408 4.04 -18.97 -0.37
N ASP A 409 5.19 -18.34 -0.57
CA ASP A 409 6.47 -18.74 0.04
C ASP A 409 6.75 -17.99 1.35
N VAL A 410 5.89 -17.06 1.76
CA VAL A 410 5.98 -16.42 3.08
C VAL A 410 5.60 -17.42 4.16
N SER A 411 6.52 -17.67 5.09
CA SER A 411 6.32 -18.59 6.20
C SER A 411 5.96 -17.88 7.51
N HIS A 412 6.51 -16.69 7.74
CA HIS A 412 6.33 -15.94 8.98
C HIS A 412 6.17 -14.46 8.70
N THR A 413 5.29 -13.80 9.45
CA THR A 413 5.12 -12.34 9.46
C THR A 413 5.02 -11.90 10.91
N VAL A 414 5.93 -11.02 11.31
CA VAL A 414 6.02 -10.47 12.66
C VAL A 414 5.74 -8.97 12.61
N VAL A 415 4.83 -8.49 13.46
CA VAL A 415 4.51 -7.07 13.62
C VAL A 415 4.60 -6.69 15.09
N ALA A 416 5.35 -5.63 15.39
CA ALA A 416 5.70 -5.20 16.73
C ALA A 416 6.24 -6.37 17.59
N GLY A 417 7.05 -7.25 17.01
CA GLY A 417 7.62 -8.41 17.71
C GLY A 417 6.62 -9.53 18.03
N ARG A 418 5.42 -9.51 17.44
CA ARG A 418 4.40 -10.56 17.60
C ARG A 418 4.19 -11.30 16.29
N HIS A 419 4.06 -12.63 16.37
CA HIS A 419 3.69 -13.43 15.20
C HIS A 419 2.25 -13.15 14.81
N VAL A 420 2.08 -12.56 13.63
CA VAL A 420 0.79 -12.42 12.93
C VAL A 420 0.59 -13.63 12.01
N VAL A 421 1.67 -14.11 11.41
CA VAL A 421 1.71 -15.35 10.63
C VAL A 421 2.84 -16.23 11.12
N ARG A 422 2.55 -17.52 11.29
CA ARG A 422 3.52 -18.53 11.69
C ARG A 422 3.29 -19.80 10.88
N ASP A 423 4.36 -20.34 10.30
CA ASP A 423 4.34 -21.54 9.45
C ASP A 423 3.26 -21.46 8.35
N GLY A 424 3.08 -20.27 7.74
CA GLY A 424 2.08 -20.00 6.70
C GLY A 424 0.64 -19.88 7.20
N VAL A 425 0.41 -19.86 8.52
CA VAL A 425 -0.93 -19.76 9.13
C VAL A 425 -1.07 -18.45 9.89
N HIS A 426 -2.16 -17.73 9.65
CA HIS A 426 -2.50 -16.51 10.36
C HIS A 426 -2.90 -16.84 11.82
N THR A 427 -2.32 -16.13 12.79
CA THR A 427 -2.49 -16.46 14.22
C THR A 427 -3.72 -15.82 14.87
N LEU A 428 -4.17 -14.67 14.34
CA LEU A 428 -5.32 -13.90 14.85
C LEU A 428 -6.64 -14.13 14.09
N VAL A 429 -6.57 -14.56 12.83
CA VAL A 429 -7.73 -14.87 11.96
C VAL A 429 -7.68 -16.36 11.62
N PRO A 430 -8.46 -17.22 12.31
CA PRO A 430 -8.27 -18.68 12.24
C PRO A 430 -8.48 -19.31 10.84
N ASP A 431 -9.44 -18.79 10.08
CA ASP A 431 -9.79 -19.29 8.73
C ASP A 431 -9.97 -18.09 7.79
N VAL A 432 -8.85 -17.55 7.30
CA VAL A 432 -8.83 -16.38 6.39
C VAL A 432 -9.64 -16.64 5.11
N PRO A 433 -9.52 -17.81 4.43
CA PRO A 433 -10.34 -18.08 3.24
C PRO A 433 -11.84 -18.04 3.52
N ARG A 434 -12.30 -18.62 4.64
CA ARG A 434 -13.71 -18.55 5.02
C ARG A 434 -14.15 -17.13 5.37
N ALA A 435 -13.34 -16.40 6.14
CA ALA A 435 -13.64 -15.01 6.48
C ALA A 435 -13.81 -14.14 5.22
N LEU A 436 -12.94 -14.32 4.22
CA LEU A 436 -13.07 -13.67 2.92
C LEU A 436 -14.35 -14.10 2.19
N ALA A 437 -14.62 -15.41 2.13
CA ALA A 437 -15.80 -15.93 1.44
C ALA A 437 -17.10 -15.40 2.05
N ASP A 438 -17.22 -15.41 3.38
CA ASP A 438 -18.40 -14.95 4.10
C ASP A 438 -18.59 -13.42 3.93
N ALA A 439 -17.52 -12.64 4.08
CA ALA A 439 -17.57 -11.18 3.93
C ALA A 439 -17.92 -10.76 2.48
N VAL A 440 -17.33 -11.42 1.47
CA VAL A 440 -17.65 -11.14 0.07
C VAL A 440 -19.06 -11.60 -0.29
N ALA A 441 -19.52 -12.74 0.23
CA ALA A 441 -20.87 -13.22 0.00
C ALA A 441 -21.93 -12.24 0.55
N ALA A 442 -21.69 -11.66 1.74
CA ALA A 442 -22.56 -10.65 2.34
C ALA A 442 -22.74 -9.40 1.45
N LEU A 443 -21.79 -9.12 0.55
CA LEU A 443 -21.85 -7.98 -0.38
C LEU A 443 -22.46 -8.35 -1.74
N ARG A 444 -22.61 -9.63 -2.07
CA ARG A 444 -23.15 -10.09 -3.37
C ARG A 444 -24.67 -10.20 -3.42
N GLY A 445 -25.33 -10.25 -2.25
CA GLY A 445 -26.80 -10.20 -2.13
C GLY A 445 -27.43 -11.58 -2.16
#